data_AF-A0A6A6DU93-F1
#
_entry.id   AF-A0A6A6DU93-F1
#
_cell.length_a   1.000
_cell.length_b   1.000
_cell.length_c   1.000
_cell.angle_alpha   90.00
_cell.angle_beta   90.00
_cell.angle_gamma   90.00
#
_symmetry.space_group_name_H-M   'P 1'
#
loop_
_entity.id
_entity.type
_entity.pdbx_description
1 polymer ?
#
loop_
_entity_poly.entity_id
_entity_poly.type
_entity_poly.pdbx_seq_one_letter_code
_entity_poly.pdbx_strand_id
1 'polypeptide(L)'
;MTRPESSLIRAYRLASRIHNEPYHMPSPCSRCRDNGRCCLVHLSSGRCSECIDRNTKCDLVVTQPEWNRLDRDKERLRRQLEKAQDDLLDYCRCEEELRARER
;
A
#
# COMPACT_ATOMS: atom_id res chain seq x y z
N MET A 1 12.60 -16.55 37.91
CA MET A 1 11.46 -16.61 36.97
C MET A 1 11.18 -15.20 36.48
N THR A 2 11.35 -14.92 35.18
CA THR A 2 11.09 -13.60 34.60
C THR A 2 9.58 -13.34 34.54
N ARG A 3 9.13 -12.15 34.95
CA ARG A 3 7.71 -11.74 34.86
C ARG A 3 7.23 -11.84 33.41
N PRO A 4 6.03 -12.40 33.15
CA PRO A 4 5.46 -12.37 31.81
C PRO A 4 5.33 -10.93 31.33
N GLU A 5 5.75 -10.68 30.11
CA GLU A 5 5.66 -9.36 29.48
C GLU A 5 4.19 -8.93 29.37
N SER A 6 3.88 -7.69 29.76
CA SER A 6 2.51 -7.20 29.67
C SER A 6 2.06 -7.14 28.20
N SER A 7 0.78 -7.44 27.96
CA SER A 7 0.19 -7.43 26.62
C SER A 7 0.35 -6.08 25.90
N LEU A 8 0.40 -4.98 26.66
CA LEU A 8 0.62 -3.62 26.17
C LEU A 8 2.04 -3.41 25.64
N ILE A 9 3.06 -3.88 26.36
CA ILE A 9 4.46 -3.77 25.91
C ILE A 9 4.66 -4.58 24.62
N ARG A 10 4.05 -5.78 24.53
CA ARG A 10 4.09 -6.60 23.32
C ARG A 10 3.44 -5.91 22.12
N ALA A 11 2.28 -5.26 22.32
CA ALA A 11 1.58 -4.52 21.26
C ALA A 11 2.40 -3.32 20.77
N TYR A 12 2.93 -2.53 21.70
CA TYR A 12 3.78 -1.37 21.40
C TYR A 12 5.03 -1.75 20.60
N ARG A 13 5.75 -2.81 21.02
CA ARG A 13 6.92 -3.32 20.29
C ARG A 13 6.58 -3.76 18.87
N LEU A 14 5.40 -4.33 18.66
CA LEU A 14 4.94 -4.74 17.34
C LEU A 14 4.70 -3.51 16.45
N ALA A 15 4.03 -2.49 16.97
CA ALA A 15 3.81 -1.24 16.24
C ALA A 15 5.12 -0.53 15.88
N SER A 16 6.09 -0.48 16.81
CA SER A 16 7.42 0.07 16.51
C SER A 16 8.11 -0.66 15.35
N ARG A 17 7.92 -1.97 15.18
CA ARG A 17 8.48 -2.71 14.02
C ARG A 17 7.79 -2.35 12.71
N ILE A 18 6.47 -2.13 12.72
CA ILE A 18 5.71 -1.73 11.54
C ILE A 18 6.22 -0.39 10.98
N HIS A 19 6.60 0.53 11.86
CA HIS A 19 7.12 1.83 11.44
C HIS A 19 8.47 1.76 10.72
N ASN A 20 9.26 0.70 10.91
CA ASN A 20 10.55 0.55 10.23
C ASN A 20 10.42 0.03 8.79
N GLU A 21 9.38 -0.74 8.49
CA GLU A 21 9.08 -1.22 7.13
C GLU A 21 7.57 -1.10 6.86
N PRO A 22 7.08 0.13 6.61
CA PRO A 22 5.66 0.40 6.58
C PRO A 22 5.01 -0.07 5.28
N TYR A 23 4.13 -1.07 5.38
CA TYR A 23 3.22 -1.44 4.29
C TYR A 23 1.99 -0.52 4.32
N HIS A 24 2.09 0.58 3.56
CA HIS A 24 1.00 1.56 3.44
C HIS A 24 -0.18 0.97 2.67
N MET A 25 -1.29 0.73 3.36
CA MET A 25 -2.50 0.23 2.71
C MET A 25 -3.12 1.33 1.81
N PRO A 26 -3.37 1.06 0.51
CA PRO A 26 -4.00 2.03 -0.38
C PRO A 26 -5.44 2.39 0.04
N SER A 27 -6.19 1.39 0.51
CA SER A 27 -7.53 1.57 1.08
C SER A 27 -7.48 1.37 2.59
N PRO A 28 -7.54 2.44 3.41
CA PRO A 28 -7.46 2.31 4.86
C PRO A 28 -8.64 1.50 5.43
N CYS A 29 -8.42 0.88 6.60
CA CYS A 29 -9.51 0.28 7.37
C CYS A 29 -10.52 1.35 7.82
N SER A 30 -11.75 0.96 8.14
CA SER A 30 -12.82 1.91 8.45
C SER A 30 -12.43 2.86 9.59
N ARG A 31 -11.80 2.33 10.65
CA ARG A 31 -11.33 3.18 11.76
C ARG A 31 -10.23 4.15 11.35
N CYS A 32 -9.25 3.73 10.55
CA CYS A 32 -8.20 4.63 10.09
C CYS A 32 -8.77 5.70 9.17
N ARG A 33 -9.73 5.34 8.30
CA ARG A 33 -10.43 6.27 7.41
C ARG A 33 -11.19 7.32 8.21
N ASP A 34 -12.02 6.89 9.17
CA ASP A 34 -12.90 7.78 9.95
C ASP A 34 -12.11 8.74 10.85
N ASN A 35 -10.89 8.36 11.24
CA ASN A 35 -10.00 9.18 12.06
C ASN A 35 -8.90 9.90 11.26
N GLY A 36 -8.89 9.80 9.93
CA GLY A 36 -7.86 10.42 9.07
C GLY A 36 -6.43 9.92 9.36
N ARG A 37 -6.25 8.67 9.77
CA ARG A 37 -4.94 8.09 10.14
C ARG A 37 -4.33 7.25 9.03
N CYS A 38 -3.00 7.21 8.98
CA CYS A 38 -2.27 6.32 8.09
C CYS A 38 -2.47 4.85 8.49
N CYS A 39 -2.98 4.05 7.57
CA CYS A 39 -3.20 2.62 7.79
C CYS A 39 -1.94 1.82 7.41
N LEU A 40 -1.02 1.68 8.35
CA LEU A 40 0.22 0.90 8.17
C LEU A 40 -0.03 -0.54 8.56
N VAL A 41 0.11 -1.48 7.64
CA VAL A 41 -0.23 -2.90 7.88
C VAL A 41 1.01 -3.69 8.28
N HIS A 42 0.80 -4.59 9.23
CA HIS A 42 1.78 -5.59 9.61
C HIS A 42 1.42 -6.92 8.97
N LEU A 43 2.21 -7.38 7.99
CA LEU A 43 1.85 -8.54 7.18
C LEU A 43 1.75 -9.86 7.95
N SER A 44 2.48 -10.01 9.07
CA SER A 44 2.40 -11.25 9.86
C SER A 44 1.22 -11.29 10.84
N SER A 45 0.65 -10.14 11.23
CA SER A 45 -0.61 -10.11 12.00
C SER A 45 -1.83 -9.80 11.14
N GLY A 46 -1.60 -9.34 9.90
CA GLY A 46 -2.58 -8.88 8.93
C GLY A 46 -3.34 -7.60 9.33
N ARG A 47 -3.02 -7.00 10.47
CA ARG A 47 -3.73 -5.83 11.04
C ARG A 47 -2.89 -4.58 10.93
N CYS A 48 -3.54 -3.41 10.96
CA CYS A 48 -2.82 -2.14 10.97
C CYS A 48 -2.27 -1.77 12.35
N SER A 49 -1.18 -0.99 12.39
CA SER A 49 -0.50 -0.51 13.60
C SER A 49 -1.47 0.16 14.57
N GLU A 50 -2.30 1.08 14.08
CA GLU A 50 -3.30 1.82 14.87
C GLU A 50 -4.29 0.89 15.60
N CYS A 51 -4.78 -0.13 14.91
CA CYS A 51 -5.70 -1.10 15.52
C CYS A 51 -4.99 -2.08 16.46
N ILE A 52 -3.72 -2.39 16.20
CA ILE A 52 -2.88 -3.21 17.08
C ILE A 52 -2.57 -2.44 18.38
N ASP A 53 -2.13 -1.20 18.29
CA ASP A 53 -1.76 -0.36 19.43
C ASP A 53 -2.92 -0.13 20.39
N ARG A 54 -4.12 0.10 19.83
CA ARG A 54 -5.33 0.29 20.63
C ARG A 54 -5.98 -1.03 21.04
N ASN A 55 -5.42 -2.17 20.64
CA ASN A 55 -5.98 -3.50 20.85
C ASN A 55 -7.46 -3.62 20.41
N THR A 56 -7.81 -3.02 19.27
CA THR A 56 -9.19 -2.96 18.76
C THR A 56 -9.36 -3.73 17.46
N LYS A 57 -10.55 -4.28 17.19
CA LYS A 57 -10.82 -5.03 15.95
C LYS A 57 -10.51 -4.16 14.72
N CYS A 58 -9.71 -4.73 13.81
CA CYS A 58 -9.44 -4.20 12.48
C CYS A 58 -10.32 -4.96 11.48
N ASP A 59 -11.11 -4.23 10.70
CA ASP A 59 -11.93 -4.75 9.62
C ASP A 59 -11.10 -5.10 8.37
N LEU A 60 -9.93 -4.48 8.23
CA LEU A 60 -8.93 -4.81 7.22
C LEU A 60 -8.00 -5.90 7.76
N VAL A 61 -8.05 -7.08 7.15
CA VAL A 61 -7.12 -8.19 7.39
C VAL A 61 -6.48 -8.54 6.06
N VAL A 62 -5.16 -8.37 5.94
CA VAL A 62 -4.41 -8.68 4.72
C VAL A 62 -3.29 -9.65 5.00
N THR A 63 -3.24 -10.72 4.22
CA THR A 63 -2.21 -11.75 4.33
C THR A 63 -1.00 -11.44 3.43
N GLN A 64 0.15 -12.03 3.72
CA GLN A 64 1.35 -11.89 2.88
C GLN A 64 1.10 -12.25 1.40
N PRO A 65 0.39 -13.36 1.06
CA PRO A 65 0.11 -13.68 -0.34
C PRO A 65 -0.77 -12.63 -1.05
N GLU A 66 -1.76 -12.07 -0.36
CA GLU A 66 -2.60 -11.00 -0.91
C GLU A 66 -1.78 -9.74 -1.14
N TRP A 67 -0.90 -9.40 -0.20
CA TRP A 67 0.01 -8.27 -0.38
C TRP A 67 0.95 -8.45 -1.58
N ASN A 68 1.50 -9.65 -1.75
CA ASN A 68 2.33 -9.98 -2.92
C ASN A 68 1.55 -9.87 -4.23
N ARG A 69 0.24 -10.18 -4.24
CA ARG A 69 -0.62 -9.96 -5.42
C ARG A 69 -0.81 -8.47 -5.70
N LEU A 70 -1.09 -7.68 -4.67
CA LEU A 70 -1.21 -6.21 -4.81
C LEU A 70 0.07 -5.59 -5.37
N ASP A 71 1.24 -6.07 -4.92
CA ASP A 71 2.52 -5.56 -5.38
C ASP A 71 2.77 -5.89 -6.86
N ARG A 72 2.47 -7.13 -7.28
CA ARG A 72 2.52 -7.53 -8.71
C ARG A 72 1.55 -6.73 -9.56
N ASP A 73 0.33 -6.51 -9.07
CA ASP A 73 -0.68 -5.73 -9.79
C ASP A 73 -0.25 -4.27 -9.94
N LYS A 74 0.35 -3.69 -8.89
CA LYS A 74 0.93 -2.35 -8.90
C LYS A 74 2.05 -2.23 -9.94
N GLU A 75 2.97 -3.19 -9.99
CA GLU A 75 4.02 -3.22 -11.00
C GLU A 75 3.46 -3.36 -12.42
N ARG A 76 2.47 -4.23 -12.62
CA ARG A 76 1.79 -4.39 -13.91
C ARG A 76 1.14 -3.08 -14.37
N LEU A 77 0.41 -2.41 -13.48
CA LEU A 77 -0.23 -1.13 -13.77
C LEU A 77 0.78 -0.04 -14.09
N ARG A 78 1.93 0.00 -13.41
CA ARG A 78 3.02 0.94 -13.73
C ARG A 78 3.55 0.75 -15.15
N ARG A 79 3.82 -0.49 -15.56
CA ARG A 79 4.28 -0.80 -16.92
C ARG A 79 3.23 -0.45 -17.98
N GLN A 80 1.95 -0.67 -17.68
CA GLN A 80 0.86 -0.28 -18.57
C GLN A 80 0.76 1.24 -18.72
N LEU A 81 0.95 1.99 -17.62
CA LEU A 81 0.95 3.45 -17.65
C LEU A 81 2.11 4.00 -18.48
N GLU A 82 3.32 3.48 -18.28
CA GLU A 82 4.52 3.84 -19.03
C GLU A 82 4.31 3.59 -20.53
N LYS A 83 3.86 2.38 -20.89
CA LYS A 83 3.56 2.05 -22.29
C LYS A 83 2.52 3.00 -22.90
N ALA A 84 1.44 3.29 -22.18
CA ALA A 84 0.40 4.20 -22.68
C ALA A 84 0.94 5.63 -22.88
N GLN A 85 1.90 6.08 -22.06
CA GLN A 85 2.56 7.37 -22.24
C GLN A 85 3.45 7.38 -23.48
N ASP A 86 4.23 6.31 -23.71
CA ASP A 86 5.05 6.17 -24.92
C ASP A 86 4.18 6.13 -26.18
N ASP A 87 3.11 5.32 -26.17
CA ASP A 87 2.15 5.22 -27.29
C ASP A 87 1.52 6.59 -27.61
N LEU A 88 1.22 7.42 -26.59
CA LEU A 88 0.73 8.78 -26.77
C LEU A 88 1.78 9.71 -27.40
N LEU A 89 3.04 9.63 -26.97
CA LEU A 89 4.12 10.44 -27.53
C LEU A 89 4.39 10.07 -28.99
N ASP A 90 4.35 8.78 -29.32
CA ASP A 90 4.51 8.29 -30.69
C ASP A 90 3.33 8.74 -31.57
N TYR A 91 2.10 8.67 -31.06
CA TYR A 91 0.93 9.18 -31.77
C TYR A 91 1.04 10.68 -32.07
N CYS A 92 1.43 11.49 -31.08
CA CYS A 92 1.64 12.93 -31.27
C CYS A 92 2.71 13.21 -32.33
N ARG A 93 3.83 12.48 -32.31
CA ARG A 93 4.89 12.61 -33.33
C ARG A 93 4.38 12.27 -34.73
N CYS A 94 3.66 11.16 -34.87
CA CYS A 94 3.09 10.75 -36.15
C CYS A 94 2.07 11.77 -36.67
N GLU A 95 1.22 12.34 -35.81
CA GLU A 95 0.30 13.40 -36.20
C GLU A 95 1.03 14.65 -36.72
N GLU A 96 2.09 15.09 -36.04
CA GLU A 96 2.89 16.24 -36.46
C GLU A 96 3.54 16.03 -37.84
N GLU A 97 4.10 14.84 -38.08
CA GLU A 97 4.68 14.47 -39.36
C GLU A 97 3.65 14.46 -40.51
N LEU A 98 2.45 13.93 -40.27
CA LEU A 98 1.37 13.94 -41.25
C LEU A 98 0.94 15.38 -41.58
N ARG A 99 0.76 16.23 -40.56
CA ARG A 99 0.43 17.66 -40.74
C ARG A 99 1.53 18.45 -41.44
N ALA A 100 2.77 17.99 -41.40
CA ALA A 100 3.88 18.60 -42.13
C ALA A 100 3.90 18.17 -43.61
N ARG A 101 3.43 16.97 -43.94
CA ARG A 101 3.33 16.47 -45.33
C ARG A 101 2.15 17.05 -46.10
N GLU A 102 1.09 17.43 -45.39
CA GLU A 102 -0.13 18.03 -45.97
C GLU A 102 0.00 19.55 -46.22
N ARG A 103 1.11 20.18 -45.82
CA ARG A 103 1.42 21.60 -46.04
C ARG A 103 2.41 21.78 -47.20
#